data_AF-A0A369RMP7-F1
#
_entry.id   AF-A0A369RMP7-F1
#
_cell.length_a   1.000
_cell.length_b   1.000
_cell.length_c   1.000
_cell.angle_alpha   90.00
_cell.angle_beta   90.00
_cell.angle_gamma   90.00
#
_symmetry.space_group_name_H-M   'P 1'
#
loop_
_entity.id
_entity.type
_entity.pdbx_description
1 polymer ?
#
loop_
_entity_poly.entity_id
_entity_poly.type
_entity_poly.pdbx_seq_one_letter_code
_entity_poly.pdbx_strand_id
1 'polypeptide(L)'
;MLGVLTIEGNVTIPAHYHGSVVGITIAFMNFIYWLLPKLGCKEIKSSIARLQIYAYSLGHFLHITGLVWLGGYGALRKVADLPNISSMLARACFITGGAISVIGGMLFVIIVLLHLLKGKARTN
;
A
#
# COMPACT_ATOMS: atom_id res chain seq x y z
N MET A 1 8.57 4.84 24.92
CA MET A 1 9.67 5.82 24.92
C MET A 1 9.93 6.44 23.54
N LEU A 2 10.17 5.67 22.46
CA LEU A 2 10.35 6.24 21.10
C LEU A 2 9.15 7.07 20.57
N GLY A 3 7.92 6.69 20.95
CA GLY A 3 6.70 7.40 20.55
C GLY A 3 6.49 8.78 21.19
N VAL A 4 7.12 9.04 22.34
CA VAL A 4 7.07 10.31 23.11
C VAL A 4 8.11 11.30 22.58
N LEU A 5 9.28 10.82 22.14
CA LEU A 5 10.35 11.65 21.57
C LEU A 5 10.08 12.18 20.15
N THR A 6 8.99 11.73 19.52
CA THR A 6 8.60 12.16 18.16
C THR A 6 7.41 13.11 18.17
N ILE A 7 6.91 13.54 19.35
CA ILE A 7 5.66 14.31 19.50
C ILE A 7 5.66 15.59 18.63
N GLU A 8 6.82 16.16 18.31
CA GLU A 8 6.93 17.36 17.46
C GLU A 8 6.93 17.07 15.95
N GLY A 9 6.88 15.81 15.54
CA GLY A 9 6.91 15.42 14.13
C GLY A 9 5.55 15.52 13.44
N ASN A 10 5.55 15.95 12.18
CA ASN A 10 4.36 16.02 11.34
C ASN A 10 4.23 14.77 10.43
N VAL A 11 3.28 14.76 9.51
CA VAL A 11 3.02 13.61 8.62
C VAL A 11 4.14 13.28 7.61
N THR A 12 5.22 14.07 7.54
CA THR A 12 6.41 13.70 6.74
C THR A 12 7.12 12.47 7.29
N ILE A 13 7.08 12.24 8.61
CA ILE A 13 7.64 11.04 9.23
C ILE A 13 6.95 9.78 8.71
N PRO A 14 5.60 9.66 8.78
CA PRO A 14 4.89 8.56 8.14
C PRO A 14 5.15 8.45 6.65
N ALA A 15 5.24 9.57 5.93
CA ALA A 15 5.54 9.51 4.50
C ALA A 15 6.86 8.78 4.20
N HIS A 16 7.92 9.07 4.98
CA HIS A 16 9.23 8.47 4.81
C HIS A 16 9.21 6.95 5.04
N TYR A 17 8.73 6.49 6.19
CA TYR A 17 8.74 5.05 6.48
C TYR A 17 7.69 4.29 5.67
N HIS A 18 6.58 4.92 5.24
CA HIS A 18 5.66 4.29 4.30
C HIS A 18 6.35 4.00 2.97
N GLY A 19 7.20 4.90 2.46
CA GLY A 19 7.98 4.66 1.25
C GLY A 19 8.81 3.38 1.32
N SER A 20 9.58 3.18 2.40
CA SER A 20 10.40 1.99 2.59
C SER A 20 9.57 0.72 2.81
N VAL A 21 8.54 0.78 3.68
CA VAL A 21 7.72 -0.39 4.04
C VAL A 21 6.88 -0.87 2.85
N VAL A 22 6.35 0.05 2.04
CA VAL A 22 5.59 -0.29 0.83
C VAL A 22 6.49 -0.97 -0.20
N GLY A 23 7.71 -0.48 -0.40
CA GLY A 23 8.68 -1.12 -1.30
C GLY A 23 8.96 -2.58 -0.92
N ILE A 24 9.18 -2.83 0.39
CA ILE A 24 9.37 -4.19 0.92
C ILE A 24 8.10 -5.03 0.72
N THR A 25 6.92 -4.46 0.98
CA THR A 25 5.64 -5.16 0.78
C THR A 25 5.43 -5.58 -0.66
N ILE A 26 5.69 -4.70 -1.64
CA ILE A 26 5.57 -5.01 -3.06
C ILE A 26 6.52 -6.15 -3.46
N ALA A 27 7.75 -6.16 -2.93
CA ALA A 27 8.69 -7.26 -3.17
C ALA A 27 8.14 -8.59 -2.65
N PHE A 28 7.60 -8.62 -1.43
CA PHE A 28 6.98 -9.83 -0.88
C PHE A 28 5.72 -10.26 -1.63
N MET A 29 4.86 -9.33 -2.07
CA MET A 29 3.68 -9.67 -2.87
C MET A 29 4.07 -10.38 -4.18
N ASN A 30 5.07 -9.87 -4.90
CA ASN A 30 5.59 -10.51 -6.11
C ASN A 30 6.26 -11.85 -5.81
N PHE A 31 7.00 -11.94 -4.70
CA PHE A 31 7.58 -13.20 -4.24
C PHE A 31 6.51 -14.26 -4.00
N ILE A 32 5.38 -13.90 -3.37
CA ILE A 32 4.26 -14.83 -3.16
C ILE A 32 3.65 -15.29 -4.49
N TYR A 33 3.47 -14.39 -5.46
CA TYR A 33 3.00 -14.77 -6.79
C TYR A 33 3.95 -15.73 -7.52
N TRP A 34 5.27 -15.58 -7.32
CA TRP A 34 6.27 -16.51 -7.82
C TRP A 34 6.36 -17.83 -7.02
N LEU A 35 6.02 -17.81 -5.74
CA LEU A 35 6.11 -18.95 -4.83
C LEU A 35 4.91 -19.89 -4.97
N LEU A 36 3.70 -19.36 -5.17
CA LEU A 36 2.46 -20.15 -5.22
C LEU A 36 2.52 -21.37 -6.17
N PRO A 37 3.04 -21.27 -7.41
CA PRO A 37 3.16 -22.43 -8.30
C PRO A 37 4.10 -23.51 -7.76
N LYS A 38 5.16 -23.13 -7.04
CA LYS A 38 6.11 -24.06 -6.41
C LYS A 38 5.50 -24.82 -5.22
N LEU A 39 4.43 -24.27 -4.64
CA LEU A 39 3.66 -24.91 -3.58
C LEU A 39 2.51 -25.78 -4.15
N GLY A 40 2.44 -25.96 -5.47
CA GLY A 40 1.42 -26.78 -6.13
C GLY A 40 0.10 -26.07 -6.42
N CYS A 41 0.02 -24.75 -6.17
CA CYS A 41 -1.11 -23.93 -6.61
C CYS A 41 -1.04 -23.67 -8.12
N LYS A 42 -2.17 -23.29 -8.72
CA LYS A 42 -2.18 -22.84 -10.11
C LYS A 42 -1.47 -21.49 -10.25
N GLU A 43 -0.86 -21.25 -11.40
CA GLU A 43 -0.30 -19.94 -11.72
C GLU A 43 -1.38 -18.87 -11.75
N ILE A 44 -1.06 -17.72 -11.16
CA ILE A 44 -1.94 -16.55 -11.20
C ILE A 44 -1.84 -15.92 -12.58
N LYS A 45 -3.00 -15.60 -13.17
CA LYS A 45 -3.05 -14.88 -14.45
C LYS A 45 -2.27 -13.56 -14.34
N SER A 46 -1.25 -13.42 -15.19
CA SER A 46 -0.32 -12.28 -15.16
C SER A 46 -1.02 -10.91 -15.26
N SER A 47 -2.14 -10.81 -15.98
CA SER A 47 -2.91 -9.54 -16.05
C SER A 47 -3.52 -9.12 -14.71
N ILE A 48 -4.00 -10.08 -13.91
CA ILE A 48 -4.64 -9.82 -12.62
C ILE A 48 -3.57 -9.44 -11.59
N ALA A 49 -2.46 -10.18 -11.57
CA ALA A 49 -1.32 -9.86 -10.72
C ALA A 49 -0.77 -8.46 -11.01
N ARG A 50 -0.58 -8.10 -12.29
CA ARG A 50 -0.15 -6.75 -12.68
C ARG A 50 -1.14 -5.67 -12.23
N LEU A 51 -2.44 -5.87 -12.46
CA LEU A 51 -3.46 -4.91 -12.05
C LEU A 51 -3.42 -4.67 -10.53
N GLN A 52 -3.30 -5.73 -9.74
CA GLN A 52 -3.18 -5.66 -8.29
C GLN A 52 -1.93 -4.87 -7.88
N ILE A 53 -0.76 -5.22 -8.40
CA ILE A 53 0.50 -4.55 -8.07
C ILE A 53 0.47 -3.08 -8.49
N TYR A 54 -0.05 -2.75 -9.68
CA TYR A 54 -0.18 -1.35 -10.12
C TYR A 54 -1.15 -0.56 -9.24
N ALA A 55 -2.32 -1.12 -8.90
CA ALA A 55 -3.26 -0.46 -8.00
C ALA A 55 -2.63 -0.17 -6.63
N TYR A 56 -1.98 -1.18 -6.03
CA TYR A 56 -1.31 -1.02 -4.75
C TYR A 56 -0.17 0.02 -4.80
N SER A 57 0.66 -0.05 -5.84
CA SER A 57 1.82 0.83 -6.00
C SER A 57 1.43 2.29 -6.30
N LEU A 58 0.52 2.51 -7.25
CA LEU A 58 0.06 3.85 -7.62
C LEU A 58 -0.76 4.50 -6.50
N GLY A 59 -1.60 3.71 -5.83
CA GLY A 59 -2.31 4.17 -4.64
C GLY A 59 -1.33 4.66 -3.57
N HIS A 60 -0.31 3.87 -3.23
CA HIS A 60 0.64 4.25 -2.20
C HIS A 60 1.52 5.41 -2.63
N PHE A 61 1.91 5.48 -3.91
CA PHE A 61 2.63 6.62 -4.45
C PHE A 61 1.85 7.93 -4.26
N LEU A 62 0.56 7.94 -4.61
CA LEU A 62 -0.33 9.10 -4.39
C LEU A 62 -0.50 9.40 -2.89
N HIS A 63 -0.71 8.38 -2.07
CA HIS A 63 -0.92 8.52 -0.63
C HIS A 63 0.31 9.13 0.07
N ILE A 64 1.50 8.60 -0.23
CA ILE A 64 2.78 9.07 0.33
C ILE A 64 3.08 10.49 -0.16
N THR A 65 2.84 10.78 -1.43
CA THR A 65 2.97 12.14 -1.98
C THR A 65 2.04 13.11 -1.25
N GLY A 66 0.78 12.71 -1.03
CA GLY A 66 -0.18 13.47 -0.23
C GLY A 66 0.30 13.72 1.21
N LEU A 67 0.87 12.70 1.86
CA LEU A 67 1.45 12.85 3.20
C LEU A 67 2.62 13.85 3.22
N VAL A 68 3.58 13.75 2.31
CA VAL A 68 4.70 14.72 2.24
C VAL A 68 4.17 16.13 2.04
N TRP A 69 3.23 16.30 1.10
CA TRP A 69 2.68 17.62 0.77
C TRP A 69 1.88 18.22 1.94
N LEU A 70 1.02 17.43 2.59
CA LEU A 70 0.29 17.85 3.79
C LEU A 70 1.23 18.15 4.96
N GLY A 71 2.35 17.43 5.07
CA GLY A 71 3.41 17.73 6.03
C GLY A 71 4.04 19.09 5.80
N GLY A 72 4.20 19.51 4.55
CA GLY A 72 4.62 20.88 4.18
C GLY A 72 3.64 21.97 4.66
N TYR A 73 2.36 21.64 4.84
CA TYR A 73 1.35 22.52 5.47
C TYR A 73 1.29 22.40 7.00
N GLY A 74 2.18 21.62 7.62
CA GLY A 74 2.22 21.43 9.06
C GLY A 74 1.20 20.41 9.59
N ALA A 75 0.65 19.53 8.74
CA ALA A 75 -0.31 18.52 9.19
C ALA A 75 0.32 17.58 10.23
N LEU A 76 -0.22 17.58 11.44
CA LEU A 76 0.31 16.79 12.54
C LEU A 76 0.01 15.30 12.31
N ARG A 77 0.93 14.45 12.77
CA ARG A 77 0.68 13.00 12.81
C ARG A 77 -0.17 12.64 14.03
N LYS A 78 -0.86 11.50 13.98
CA LYS A 78 -1.71 10.95 15.07
C LYS A 78 -2.94 11.81 15.43
N VAL A 79 -3.36 12.70 14.53
CA VAL A 79 -4.63 13.44 14.62
C VAL A 79 -5.41 13.22 13.33
N ALA A 80 -6.73 13.37 13.40
CA ALA A 80 -7.59 13.29 12.22
C ALA A 80 -7.68 14.64 11.47
N ASP A 81 -7.33 15.74 12.14
CA ASP A 81 -7.46 17.08 11.60
C ASP A 81 -6.36 17.38 10.57
N LEU A 82 -6.77 17.94 9.43
CA LEU A 82 -5.87 18.46 8.41
C LEU A 82 -5.90 20.00 8.43
N PRO A 83 -4.77 20.69 8.27
CA PRO A 83 -4.69 22.15 8.29
C PRO A 83 -5.64 22.80 7.28
N ASN A 84 -6.47 23.75 7.68
CA ASN A 84 -7.43 24.41 6.77
C ASN A 84 -6.76 25.07 5.55
N ILE A 85 -5.52 25.52 5.70
CA ILE A 85 -4.71 26.14 4.63
C ILE A 85 -4.19 25.14 3.58
N SER A 86 -4.32 23.83 3.82
CA SER A 86 -3.77 22.82 2.93
C SER A 86 -4.51 22.78 1.59
N SER A 87 -3.77 22.55 0.51
CA SER A 87 -4.32 22.39 -0.83
C SER A 87 -5.35 21.25 -0.93
N MET A 88 -6.44 21.49 -1.68
CA MET A 88 -7.42 20.46 -2.05
C MET A 88 -6.76 19.29 -2.78
N LEU A 89 -5.75 19.55 -3.62
CA LEU A 89 -5.03 18.50 -4.35
C LEU A 89 -4.23 17.61 -3.40
N ALA A 90 -3.58 18.19 -2.40
CA ALA A 90 -2.83 17.42 -1.39
C ALA A 90 -3.77 16.49 -0.59
N ARG A 91 -4.95 17.00 -0.20
CA ARG A 91 -6.01 16.20 0.45
C ARG A 91 -6.51 15.09 -0.46
N ALA A 92 -6.77 15.40 -1.74
CA ALA A 92 -7.24 14.44 -2.71
C ALA A 92 -6.22 13.31 -2.91
N CYS A 93 -4.93 13.63 -3.13
CA CYS A 93 -3.86 12.64 -3.25
C CYS A 93 -3.78 11.72 -2.01
N PHE A 94 -3.83 12.30 -0.82
CA PHE A 94 -3.78 11.55 0.44
C PHE A 94 -4.96 10.57 0.57
N ILE A 95 -6.19 11.05 0.41
CA ILE A 95 -7.41 10.27 0.65
C ILE A 95 -7.61 9.23 -0.47
N THR A 96 -7.57 9.67 -1.73
CA THR A 96 -7.83 8.79 -2.88
C THR A 96 -6.71 7.78 -3.06
N GLY A 97 -5.45 8.18 -2.88
CA GLY A 97 -4.31 7.27 -2.90
C GLY A 97 -4.43 6.20 -1.82
N GLY A 98 -4.84 6.59 -0.60
CA GLY A 98 -5.10 5.65 0.50
C GLY A 98 -6.19 4.64 0.14
N ALA A 99 -7.32 5.09 -0.41
CA ALA A 99 -8.41 4.21 -0.84
C ALA A 99 -7.97 3.22 -1.93
N ILE A 100 -7.26 3.68 -2.95
CA ILE A 100 -6.73 2.82 -4.03
C ILE A 100 -5.73 1.80 -3.47
N SER A 101 -4.87 2.21 -2.53
CA SER A 101 -3.92 1.31 -1.86
C SER A 101 -4.64 0.17 -1.14
N VAL A 102 -5.69 0.50 -0.40
CA VAL A 102 -6.50 -0.49 0.34
C VAL A 102 -7.16 -1.48 -0.64
N ILE A 103 -7.71 -0.99 -1.76
CA ILE A 103 -8.26 -1.86 -2.81
C ILE A 103 -7.18 -2.79 -3.37
N GLY A 104 -6.00 -2.28 -3.70
CA GLY A 104 -4.87 -3.07 -4.18
C GLY A 104 -4.40 -4.13 -3.18
N GLY A 105 -4.39 -3.79 -1.88
CA GLY A 105 -4.05 -4.73 -0.80
C GLY A 105 -5.11 -5.82 -0.61
N MET A 106 -6.39 -5.46 -0.65
CA MET A 106 -7.49 -6.42 -0.58
C MET A 106 -7.48 -7.38 -1.77
N LEU A 107 -7.22 -6.88 -2.98
CA LEU A 107 -7.07 -7.73 -4.17
C LEU A 107 -5.97 -8.77 -3.98
N PHE A 108 -4.81 -8.39 -3.41
CA PHE A 108 -3.75 -9.35 -3.11
C PHE A 108 -4.23 -10.49 -2.21
N VAL A 109 -4.86 -10.15 -1.09
CA VAL A 109 -5.38 -11.13 -0.12
C VAL A 109 -6.41 -12.06 -0.78
N ILE A 110 -7.37 -11.50 -1.52
CA ILE A 110 -8.39 -12.28 -2.22
C ILE A 110 -7.77 -13.22 -3.26
N ILE A 111 -6.84 -12.74 -4.08
CA ILE A 111 -6.16 -13.55 -5.10
C ILE A 111 -5.44 -14.72 -4.45
N VAL A 112 -4.64 -14.46 -3.41
CA VAL A 112 -3.85 -15.50 -2.74
C VAL A 112 -4.76 -16.52 -2.06
N LEU A 113 -5.76 -16.07 -1.28
CA LEU A 113 -6.69 -16.99 -0.62
C LEU A 113 -7.44 -17.87 -1.61
N LEU A 114 -7.94 -17.31 -2.72
CA LEU A 114 -8.64 -18.09 -3.74
C LEU A 114 -7.74 -19.15 -4.38
N HIS A 115 -6.44 -18.88 -4.56
CA HIS A 115 -5.50 -19.85 -5.14
C HIS A 115 -5.04 -20.91 -4.13
N LEU A 116 -4.90 -20.55 -2.86
CA LEU A 116 -4.64 -21.50 -1.78
C LEU A 116 -5.83 -22.46 -1.59
N LEU A 117 -7.07 -21.92 -1.58
CA LEU A 117 -8.29 -22.73 -1.39
C LEU A 117 -8.62 -23.63 -2.59
N LYS A 118 -8.30 -23.22 -3.83
CA LYS A 118 -8.50 -24.04 -5.03
C LYS A 118 -7.41 -25.11 -5.27
N GLY A 119 -6.58 -25.39 -4.27
CA GLY A 119 -5.33 -26.16 -4.38
C GLY A 119 -5.42 -27.53 -5.09
N LYS A 120 -4.99 -27.57 -6.35
CA LYS A 120 -3.94 -28.43 -6.96
C LYS A 120 -3.97 -28.19 -8.47
N ALA A 121 -2.82 -27.89 -9.08
CA ALA A 121 -2.68 -28.10 -10.52
C ALA A 121 -2.90 -29.60 -10.79
N ARG A 122 -3.72 -29.96 -11.79
CA ARG A 122 -3.79 -31.36 -12.25
C ARG A 122 -2.38 -31.73 -12.72
N THR A 123 -1.69 -32.56 -11.97
CA THR A 123 -0.54 -33.31 -12.47
C THR A 123 -1.10 -34.32 -13.46
N ASN A 124 -0.92 -34.07 -14.75
CA ASN A 124 -1.03 -35.12 -15.76
C ASN A 124 0.22 -35.99 -15.69
#